data_AF-A0A3A8LH36-F1
#
_entry.id   AF-A0A3A8LH36-F1
#
_cell.length_a   1.000
_cell.length_b   1.000
_cell.length_c   1.000
_cell.angle_alpha   90.00
_cell.angle_beta   90.00
_cell.angle_gamma   90.00
#
_symmetry.space_group_name_H-M   'P 1'
#
loop_
_entity.id
_entity.type
_entity.pdbx_description
1 polymer ?
#
loop_
_entity_poly.entity_id
_entity_poly.type
_entity_poly.pdbx_seq_one_letter_code
_entity_poly.pdbx_strand_id
1 'polypeptide(L)'
;MSPEGLTRSVIHDEARFLFQSLLTGDVRSASAELTYPFQLEDKRFNTPEELVQTWVKQLRARRTDLITLYDIEVLPLAEMEKKYGKPPARLGLDPRALKDTWAAVGNLSGHAAIFLFRGGSDLNWHAFAYTD
;
A
#
# COMPACT_ATOMS: atom_id res chain seq x y z
N MET A 1 -5.26 14.90 -20.01
CA MET A 1 -5.27 13.85 -18.97
C MET A 1 -6.44 14.16 -18.03
N SER A 2 -7.29 13.19 -17.70
CA SER A 2 -8.41 13.42 -16.76
C SER A 2 -7.90 13.56 -15.32
N PRO A 3 -8.64 14.20 -14.40
CA PRO A 3 -8.26 14.27 -12.98
C PRO A 3 -8.00 12.90 -12.37
N GLU A 4 -8.86 11.91 -12.65
CA GLU A 4 -8.65 10.52 -12.21
C GLU A 4 -7.40 9.88 -12.80
N GLY A 5 -7.08 10.18 -14.07
CA GLY A 5 -5.85 9.69 -14.70
C GLY A 5 -4.60 10.25 -14.04
N LEU A 6 -4.64 11.50 -13.59
CA LEU A 6 -3.55 12.13 -12.85
C LEU A 6 -3.41 11.52 -11.45
N THR A 7 -4.51 11.38 -10.70
CA THR A 7 -4.53 10.67 -9.40
C THR A 7 -3.95 9.27 -9.52
N ARG A 8 -4.38 8.52 -10.53
CA ARG A 8 -3.89 7.17 -10.81
C ARG A 8 -2.38 7.15 -11.05
N SER A 9 -1.86 8.09 -11.84
CA SER A 9 -0.42 8.20 -12.11
C SER A 9 0.38 8.50 -10.85
N VAL A 10 -0.06 9.45 -10.04
CA VAL A 10 0.64 9.84 -8.79
C VAL A 10 0.68 8.67 -7.81
N ILE A 11 -0.45 8.02 -7.58
CA ILE A 11 -0.53 6.86 -6.68
C ILE A 11 0.30 5.70 -7.21
N HIS A 12 0.32 5.48 -8.53
CA HIS A 12 1.12 4.43 -9.13
C HIS A 12 2.62 4.64 -8.88
N ASP A 13 3.11 5.86 -9.07
CA ASP A 13 4.53 6.18 -8.85
C ASP A 13 4.92 6.04 -7.38
N GLU A 14 4.06 6.51 -6.47
CA GLU A 14 4.25 6.34 -5.02
C GLU A 14 4.22 4.87 -4.61
N ALA A 15 3.24 4.10 -5.06
CA ALA A 15 3.15 2.66 -4.80
C ALA A 15 4.36 1.91 -5.35
N ARG A 16 4.87 2.30 -6.53
CA ARG A 16 6.07 1.71 -7.12
C ARG A 16 7.28 1.92 -6.24
N PHE A 17 7.48 3.14 -5.74
CA PHE A 17 8.52 3.43 -4.76
C PHE A 17 8.38 2.54 -3.52
N LEU A 18 7.19 2.51 -2.90
CA LEU A 18 6.94 1.72 -1.68
C LEU A 18 7.21 0.22 -1.89
N PHE A 19 6.70 -0.39 -2.96
CA PHE A 19 6.97 -1.80 -3.25
C PHE A 19 8.45 -2.05 -3.48
N GLN A 20 9.15 -1.20 -4.24
CA GLN A 20 10.59 -1.35 -4.47
C GLN A 20 11.39 -1.23 -3.18
N SER A 21 11.05 -0.29 -2.30
CA SER A 21 11.67 -0.15 -0.98
C SER A 21 11.46 -1.39 -0.11
N LEU A 22 10.25 -1.98 -0.10
CA LEU A 22 10.01 -3.24 0.62
C LEU A 22 10.81 -4.41 0.01
N LEU A 23 10.88 -4.53 -1.31
CA LEU A 23 11.61 -5.61 -1.99
C LEU A 23 13.12 -5.55 -1.76
N THR A 24 13.68 -4.34 -1.74
CA THR A 24 15.11 -4.09 -1.50
C THR A 24 15.47 -4.02 -0.01
N GLY A 25 14.48 -4.07 0.88
CA GLY A 25 14.66 -4.01 2.32
C GLY A 25 14.89 -2.60 2.88
N ASP A 26 14.73 -1.55 2.07
CA ASP A 26 14.78 -0.15 2.50
C ASP A 26 13.49 0.31 3.17
N VAL A 27 13.14 -0.35 4.27
CA VAL A 27 11.92 -0.10 5.03
C VAL A 27 11.90 1.26 5.73
N ARG A 28 13.08 1.89 5.91
CA ARG A 28 13.18 3.23 6.52
C ARG A 28 12.64 4.28 5.57
N SER A 29 13.07 4.24 4.31
CA SER A 29 12.55 5.14 3.29
C SER A 29 11.06 4.90 3.04
N ALA A 30 10.64 3.63 2.93
CA ALA A 30 9.21 3.31 2.80
C ALA A 30 8.38 3.89 3.96
N SER A 31 8.81 3.66 5.20
CA SER A 31 8.10 4.09 6.41
C SER A 31 7.98 5.62 6.56
N ALA A 32 8.91 6.39 5.99
CA ALA A 32 8.89 7.85 6.04
C ALA A 32 7.77 8.47 5.16
N GLU A 33 7.38 7.81 4.08
CA GLU A 33 6.37 8.32 3.12
C GLU A 33 4.93 7.93 3.48
N LEU A 34 4.75 7.11 4.51
CA LEU A 34 3.43 6.63 4.93
C LEU A 34 2.71 7.64 5.81
N THR A 35 1.38 7.54 5.79
CA THR A 35 0.55 8.24 6.75
C THR A 35 0.27 7.36 7.97
N TYR A 36 0.50 7.93 9.15
CA TYR A 36 0.21 7.30 10.42
C TYR A 36 -1.13 7.82 10.99
N PRO A 37 -1.88 6.99 11.71
CA PRO A 37 -1.58 5.59 12.02
C PRO A 37 -1.70 4.68 10.80
N PHE A 38 -0.77 3.74 10.68
CA PHE A 38 -0.62 2.84 9.54
C PHE A 38 -1.10 1.43 9.89
N GLN A 39 -1.95 0.85 9.05
CA GLN A 39 -2.46 -0.51 9.23
C GLN A 39 -1.64 -1.51 8.40
N LEU A 40 -0.88 -2.37 9.07
CA LEU A 40 -0.17 -3.49 8.45
C LEU A 40 -0.87 -4.80 8.84
N GLU A 41 -1.51 -5.46 7.89
CA GLU A 41 -2.33 -6.64 8.15
C GLU A 41 -3.37 -6.41 9.26
N ASP A 42 -3.29 -7.15 10.37
CA ASP A 42 -4.13 -7.06 11.55
C ASP A 42 -3.62 -6.08 12.63
N LYS A 43 -2.49 -5.39 12.37
CA LYS A 43 -1.83 -4.53 13.36
C LYS A 43 -1.77 -3.08 12.92
N ARG A 44 -2.10 -2.20 13.86
CA ARG A 44 -2.00 -0.75 13.71
C ARG A 44 -0.72 -0.23 14.36
N PHE A 45 0.03 0.57 13.62
CA PHE A 45 1.27 1.21 14.03
C PHE A 45 1.04 2.72 14.11
N ASN A 46 1.44 3.34 15.21
CA ASN A 46 1.21 4.78 15.40
C ASN A 46 2.42 5.61 15.00
N THR A 47 3.61 5.02 14.95
CA THR A 47 4.84 5.71 14.55
C THR A 47 5.66 4.93 13.51
N PRO A 48 6.49 5.64 12.73
CA PRO A 48 7.45 5.01 11.80
C PRO A 48 8.38 4.02 12.48
N GLU A 49 8.87 4.33 13.68
CA GLU A 49 9.86 3.51 14.38
C GLU A 49 9.29 2.13 14.74
N GLU A 50 8.04 2.07 15.20
CA GLU A 50 7.34 0.82 15.52
C GLU A 50 7.16 -0.06 14.27
N LEU A 51 6.82 0.57 13.14
CA LEU A 51 6.62 -0.12 11.87
C LEU A 51 7.94 -0.64 11.30
N VAL A 52 9.00 0.19 11.29
CA VAL A 52 10.34 -0.21 10.84
C VAL A 52 10.84 -1.42 11.61
N GLN A 53 10.70 -1.44 12.94
CA GLN A 53 11.11 -2.59 13.75
C GLN A 53 10.38 -3.87 13.36
N THR A 54 9.10 -3.76 12.98
CA THR A 54 8.29 -4.90 12.54
C THR A 54 8.69 -5.37 11.15
N TRP A 55 8.77 -4.48 10.18
CA TRP A 55 9.15 -4.84 8.80
C TRP A 55 10.58 -5.36 8.72
N VAL A 56 11.55 -4.81 9.45
CA VAL A 56 12.91 -5.39 9.50
C VAL A 56 12.87 -6.85 9.93
N LYS A 57 12.05 -7.20 10.94
CA LYS A 57 11.92 -8.58 11.41
C LYS A 57 11.23 -9.48 10.36
N GLN A 58 10.14 -9.00 9.76
CA GLN A 58 9.37 -9.77 8.78
C GLN A 58 10.16 -10.00 7.48
N LEU A 59 10.80 -8.95 6.95
CA LEU A 59 11.54 -9.04 5.69
C LEU A 59 12.82 -9.87 5.82
N ARG A 60 13.52 -9.84 6.96
CA ARG A 60 14.67 -10.74 7.20
C ARG A 60 14.31 -12.22 7.13
N ALA A 61 13.06 -12.57 7.42
CA ALA A 61 12.58 -13.95 7.33
C ALA A 61 12.10 -14.32 5.91
N ARG A 62 12.01 -13.35 4.99
CA ARG A 62 11.52 -13.54 3.62
C ARG A 62 12.66 -13.36 2.62
N ARG A 63 12.70 -14.17 1.56
CA ARG A 63 13.64 -14.00 0.44
C ARG A 63 13.06 -13.01 -0.58
N THR A 64 13.03 -11.73 -0.20
CA THR A 64 12.49 -10.66 -1.06
C THR A 64 13.27 -10.46 -2.34
N ASP A 65 14.53 -10.89 -2.36
CA ASP A 65 15.42 -10.92 -3.54
C ASP A 65 14.89 -11.81 -4.68
N LEU A 66 14.04 -12.80 -4.37
CA LEU A 66 13.41 -13.67 -5.36
C LEU A 66 12.05 -13.16 -5.85
N ILE A 67 11.55 -12.08 -5.27
CA ILE A 67 10.24 -11.54 -5.57
C ILE A 67 10.37 -10.48 -6.66
N THR A 68 9.70 -10.71 -7.79
CA THR A 68 9.55 -9.74 -8.87
C THR A 68 8.21 -9.02 -8.76
N LEU A 69 8.22 -7.69 -8.86
CA LEU A 69 7.03 -6.86 -9.07
C LEU A 69 6.73 -6.80 -10.57
N TYR A 70 5.68 -7.48 -11.02
CA TYR A 70 5.31 -7.53 -12.44
C TYR A 70 4.56 -6.28 -12.89
N ASP A 71 3.53 -5.90 -12.15
CA ASP A 71 2.70 -4.74 -12.43
C ASP A 71 2.11 -4.16 -11.14
N ILE A 72 1.60 -2.94 -11.25
CA ILE A 72 0.80 -2.27 -10.24
C ILE A 72 -0.46 -1.77 -10.93
N GLU A 73 -1.61 -2.25 -10.46
CA GLU A 73 -2.90 -1.72 -10.90
C GLU A 73 -3.45 -0.77 -9.85
N VAL A 74 -3.82 0.45 -10.27
CA VAL A 74 -4.35 1.47 -9.37
C VAL A 74 -5.82 1.75 -9.69
N LEU A 75 -6.68 1.49 -8.71
CA LEU A 75 -8.13 1.56 -8.85
C LEU A 75 -8.75 2.27 -7.64
N PRO A 76 -9.89 2.97 -7.79
CA PRO A 76 -10.74 3.30 -6.66
C PRO A 76 -11.08 2.03 -5.88
N LEU A 77 -11.16 2.10 -4.56
CA LEU A 77 -11.37 0.90 -3.74
C LEU A 77 -12.63 0.12 -4.15
N ALA A 78 -13.71 0.82 -4.49
CA ALA A 78 -14.96 0.20 -4.92
C ALA A 78 -14.83 -0.59 -6.25
N GLU A 79 -13.91 -0.19 -7.13
CA GLU A 79 -13.60 -0.93 -8.36
C GLU A 79 -12.69 -2.12 -8.09
N MET A 80 -11.70 -1.94 -7.22
CA MET A 80 -10.86 -3.03 -6.71
C MET A 80 -11.73 -4.13 -6.09
N GLU A 81 -12.72 -3.77 -5.27
CA GLU A 81 -13.66 -4.71 -4.65
C GLU A 81 -14.51 -5.48 -5.66
N LYS A 82 -14.93 -4.84 -6.75
CA LYS A 82 -15.68 -5.50 -7.82
C LYS A 82 -14.81 -6.49 -8.60
N LYS A 83 -13.53 -6.16 -8.80
CA LYS A 83 -12.60 -6.95 -9.61
C LYS A 83 -11.98 -8.11 -8.84
N TYR A 84 -11.57 -7.87 -7.59
CA TYR A 84 -10.78 -8.79 -6.76
C TYR A 84 -11.51 -9.29 -5.52
N GLY A 85 -12.68 -8.73 -5.20
CA GLY A 85 -13.40 -9.02 -3.96
C GLY A 85 -13.01 -8.10 -2.82
N LYS A 86 -13.63 -8.30 -1.65
CA LYS A 86 -13.42 -7.43 -0.49
C LYS A 86 -12.00 -7.55 0.07
N PRO A 87 -11.41 -6.46 0.58
CA PRO A 87 -10.17 -6.53 1.34
C PRO A 87 -10.30 -7.55 2.49
N PRO A 88 -9.20 -8.24 2.85
CA PRO A 88 -9.18 -9.12 4.00
C PRO A 88 -9.69 -8.43 5.26
N ALA A 89 -10.60 -9.08 6.00
CA ALA A 89 -11.20 -8.52 7.22
C ALA A 89 -10.16 -8.13 8.28
N ARG A 90 -8.97 -8.75 8.24
CA ARG A 90 -7.81 -8.43 9.09
C ARG A 90 -7.39 -6.96 8.98
N LEU A 91 -7.58 -6.31 7.83
CA LEU A 91 -7.26 -4.89 7.70
C LEU A 91 -8.13 -3.99 8.60
N GLY A 92 -9.24 -4.48 9.16
CA GLY A 92 -10.01 -3.77 10.19
C GLY A 92 -10.49 -2.38 9.76
N LEU A 93 -10.63 -2.15 8.45
CA LEU A 93 -10.91 -0.84 7.89
C LEU A 93 -12.36 -0.43 8.20
N ASP A 94 -12.54 0.77 8.76
CA ASP A 94 -13.88 1.35 8.92
C ASP A 94 -14.43 1.70 7.53
N PRO A 95 -15.55 1.10 7.08
CA PRO A 95 -16.14 1.38 5.78
C PRO A 95 -16.44 2.87 5.53
N ARG A 96 -16.66 3.65 6.60
CA ARG A 96 -16.91 5.11 6.51
C ARG A 96 -15.64 5.88 6.15
N ALA A 97 -14.48 5.38 6.55
CA ALA A 97 -13.18 5.98 6.27
C ALA A 97 -12.65 5.62 4.86
N LEU A 98 -13.35 4.75 4.12
CA LEU A 98 -12.93 4.25 2.81
C LEU A 98 -13.49 5.06 1.63
N LYS A 99 -14.31 6.08 1.91
CA LYS A 99 -14.74 7.02 0.88
C LYS A 99 -13.50 7.74 0.34
N ASP A 100 -13.36 7.81 -0.98
CA ASP A 100 -12.22 8.42 -1.68
C ASP A 100 -10.87 7.69 -1.46
N THR A 101 -10.91 6.43 -1.05
CA THR A 101 -9.72 5.55 -0.98
C THR A 101 -9.42 4.93 -2.33
N TRP A 102 -8.13 4.89 -2.65
CA TRP A 102 -7.60 4.19 -3.81
C TRP A 102 -6.76 3.00 -3.37
N ALA A 103 -6.77 1.94 -4.17
CA ALA A 103 -5.96 0.75 -3.95
C ALA A 103 -4.91 0.68 -5.05
N ALA A 104 -3.65 0.46 -4.65
CA ALA A 104 -2.59 0.02 -5.55
C ALA A 104 -2.34 -1.47 -5.30
N VAL A 105 -2.70 -2.30 -6.28
CA VAL A 105 -2.55 -3.75 -6.24
C VAL A 105 -1.28 -4.10 -7.01
N GLY A 106 -0.22 -4.44 -6.28
CA GLY A 106 1.03 -4.94 -6.84
C GLY A 106 1.00 -6.45 -7.02
N ASN A 107 1.42 -6.93 -8.19
CA ASN A 107 1.63 -8.36 -8.44
C ASN A 107 3.07 -8.74 -8.11
N LEU A 108 3.25 -9.30 -6.93
CA LEU A 108 4.51 -9.82 -6.42
C LEU A 108 4.62 -11.31 -6.77
N SER A 109 5.20 -11.61 -7.93
CA SER A 109 5.45 -13.00 -8.38
C SER A 109 4.20 -13.89 -8.38
N GLY A 110 3.06 -13.34 -8.84
CA GLY A 110 1.76 -14.02 -8.87
C GLY A 110 0.90 -13.85 -7.62
N HIS A 111 1.40 -13.15 -6.59
CA HIS A 111 0.67 -12.87 -5.36
C HIS A 111 0.30 -11.39 -5.29
N ALA A 112 -0.93 -11.09 -4.89
CA ALA A 112 -1.39 -9.71 -4.76
C ALA A 112 -0.92 -9.13 -3.42
N ALA A 113 -0.22 -8.00 -3.47
CA ALA A 113 0.00 -7.13 -2.33
C ALA A 113 -0.71 -5.80 -2.58
N ILE A 114 -1.33 -5.23 -1.56
CA ILE A 114 -2.23 -4.09 -1.71
C ILE A 114 -1.80 -3.00 -0.74
N PHE A 115 -1.50 -1.83 -1.29
CA PHE A 115 -1.47 -0.58 -0.52
C PHE A 115 -2.78 0.16 -0.68
N LEU A 116 -3.30 0.71 0.42
CA LEU A 116 -4.43 1.64 0.40
C LEU A 116 -3.96 3.05 0.61
N PHE A 117 -4.42 3.92 -0.28
CA PHE A 117 -4.08 5.32 -0.36
C PHE A 117 -5.28 6.18 -0.02
N ARG A 118 -5.03 7.22 0.76
CA ARG A 118 -5.95 8.31 0.98
C ARG A 118 -5.23 9.61 0.65
N GLY A 119 -5.97 10.58 0.15
CA GLY A 119 -5.40 11.84 -0.30
C GLY A 119 -6.45 12.91 -0.48
N GLY A 120 -5.98 14.13 -0.70
CA GLY A 120 -6.80 15.31 -0.89
C GLY A 120 -6.90 15.74 -2.35
N SER A 121 -7.67 16.81 -2.58
CA SER A 121 -7.78 17.49 -3.87
C SER A 121 -6.48 18.13 -4.36
N ASP A 122 -5.44 18.13 -3.54
CA ASP A 122 -4.10 18.68 -3.76
C ASP A 122 -3.11 17.66 -4.35
N LEU A 123 -3.57 16.46 -4.70
CA LEU A 123 -2.76 15.35 -5.22
C LEU A 123 -1.72 14.80 -4.21
N ASN A 124 -1.83 15.15 -2.93
CA ASN A 124 -1.05 14.52 -1.88
C ASN A 124 -1.72 13.20 -1.49
N TRP A 125 -1.21 12.10 -2.02
CA TRP A 125 -1.69 10.74 -1.76
C TRP A 125 -0.65 9.98 -0.96
N HIS A 126 -1.08 9.41 0.16
CA HIS A 126 -0.19 8.64 1.02
C HIS A 126 -0.83 7.31 1.39
N ALA A 127 0.00 6.27 1.43
CA ALA A 127 -0.41 4.96 1.89
C ALA A 127 -0.68 4.99 3.40
N PHE A 128 -1.80 4.42 3.82
CA PHE A 128 -2.18 4.28 5.23
C PHE A 128 -2.45 2.82 5.64
N ALA A 129 -2.46 1.89 4.68
CA ALA A 129 -2.55 0.47 4.96
C ALA A 129 -1.80 -0.38 3.93
N TYR A 130 -1.35 -1.56 4.34
CA TYR A 130 -0.73 -2.59 3.50
C TYR A 130 -1.20 -4.01 3.88
N THR A 131 -1.40 -4.85 2.88
CA THR A 131 -1.57 -6.30 3.05
C THR A 131 -0.93 -7.11 1.91
N ASP A 132 -0.37 -8.28 2.20
CA ASP A 132 0.08 -9.30 1.23
C ASP A 132 -0.39 -10.73 1.53
#